data_AF-A0A2V9AVG7-F1
#
_entry.id   AF-A0A2V9AVG7-F1
#
_cell.length_a   1.000
_cell.length_b   1.000
_cell.length_c   1.000
_cell.angle_alpha   90.00
_cell.angle_beta   90.00
_cell.angle_gamma   90.00
#
_symmetry.space_group_name_H-M   'P 1'
#
loop_
_entity.id
_entity.type
_entity.pdbx_description
1 polymer ?
#
loop_
_entity_poly.entity_id
_entity_poly.type
_entity_poly.pdbx_seq_one_letter_code
_entity_poly.pdbx_strand_id
1 'polypeptide(L)'
;HYPNPSPDHEAQLGLVVANLFREEGWKVLKQPRERGAAPDLIASRPGKKLVVEIKRASEGRKDRVIPLLSQAALEASYYSRSLSDHPLPVAIVGANRMPESVAEEAKRFLQERVPEVAVGLMDMEGFRSFAGHGLESLNSARRSQKQICSPKLRAGAPQLFSDLNQWMLKVLLAPRIPESYLSAPRGQYQGASQLAAAAGVSVMSGFRFIEEFSKEGFLESGQGSLRVVRWRELMNRWRGASQRRLVEVPMQWVLHKGEKALRSALRSYLSKESKPSRYSNEHPPSPRPRICLALFEAAEALGIGFVRGAKPYIYVERLNGDVLKDLGLSENAEEQDADIYVRLPGNRESVFRGVVEKSGLPVSDIVQVWLDVGQHPARGKEQADIIWRKILAPTFESPER
;
A
#
# COMPACT_ATOMS: atom_id res chain seq x y z
N HIS A 1 9.72 10.13 22.39
CA HIS A 1 9.80 10.71 21.04
C HIS A 1 9.14 9.76 20.05
N TYR A 2 7.93 10.08 19.60
CA TYR A 2 7.28 9.33 18.53
C TYR A 2 7.86 9.83 17.19
N PRO A 3 8.17 8.93 16.24
CA PRO A 3 8.58 9.37 14.91
C PRO A 3 7.39 10.11 14.29
N ASN A 4 7.60 11.37 13.90
CA ASN A 4 6.64 12.07 13.06
C ASN A 4 6.39 11.21 11.81
N PRO A 5 5.12 11.02 11.38
CA PRO A 5 4.87 10.42 10.08
C PRO A 5 5.64 11.20 9.01
N SER A 6 6.33 10.51 8.11
CA SER A 6 7.14 11.16 7.07
C SER A 6 6.27 12.10 6.20
N PRO A 7 6.78 13.25 5.74
CA PRO A 7 6.04 14.20 4.90
C PRO A 7 5.35 13.53 3.67
N ASP A 8 5.99 12.50 3.10
CA ASP A 8 5.49 11.72 1.97
C ASP A 8 4.11 11.06 2.21
N HIS A 9 3.79 10.75 3.47
CA HIS A 9 2.61 9.99 3.86
C HIS A 9 1.38 10.89 4.09
N GLU A 10 1.58 12.14 4.47
CA GLU A 10 0.53 13.17 4.51
C GLU A 10 0.21 13.65 3.09
N ALA A 11 1.23 13.82 2.25
CA ALA A 11 1.06 14.15 0.83
C ALA A 11 0.20 13.11 0.08
N GLN A 12 0.37 11.82 0.38
CA GLN A 12 -0.44 10.74 -0.19
C GLN A 12 -1.92 10.85 0.23
N LEU A 13 -2.21 11.14 1.51
CA LEU A 13 -3.58 11.32 1.98
C LEU A 13 -4.22 12.57 1.35
N GLY A 14 -3.46 13.66 1.23
CA GLY A 14 -3.89 14.86 0.51
C GLY A 14 -4.26 14.62 -0.96
N LEU A 15 -3.55 13.71 -1.65
CA LEU A 15 -3.90 13.26 -3.01
C LEU A 15 -5.26 12.55 -3.05
N VAL A 16 -5.50 11.60 -2.13
CA VAL A 16 -6.76 10.85 -2.06
C VAL A 16 -7.93 11.78 -1.77
N VAL A 17 -7.77 12.68 -0.79
CA VAL A 17 -8.80 13.68 -0.45
C VAL A 17 -9.08 14.59 -1.65
N ALA A 18 -8.05 15.12 -2.32
CA ALA A 18 -8.25 15.99 -3.46
C ALA A 18 -8.99 15.30 -4.63
N ASN A 19 -8.70 14.02 -4.88
CA ASN A 19 -9.40 13.26 -5.92
C ASN A 19 -10.86 12.98 -5.53
N LEU A 20 -11.12 12.61 -4.28
CA LEU A 20 -12.47 12.45 -3.74
C LEU A 20 -13.34 13.70 -3.97
N PHE A 21 -12.81 14.88 -3.65
CA PHE A 21 -13.54 16.13 -3.87
C PHE A 21 -13.76 16.40 -5.37
N ARG A 22 -12.81 16.08 -6.25
CA ARG A 22 -12.96 16.28 -7.70
C ARG A 22 -14.01 15.35 -8.32
N GLU A 23 -14.03 14.08 -7.92
CA GLU A 23 -15.04 13.10 -8.36
C GLU A 23 -16.46 13.57 -8.06
N GLU A 24 -16.62 14.33 -6.98
CA GLU A 24 -17.89 14.90 -6.50
C GLU A 24 -18.11 16.34 -7.00
N GLY A 25 -17.40 16.74 -8.05
CA GLY A 25 -17.61 17.99 -8.79
C GLY A 25 -16.99 19.24 -8.14
N TRP A 26 -16.10 19.09 -7.15
CA TRP A 26 -15.39 20.24 -6.57
C TRP A 26 -14.12 20.58 -7.36
N LYS A 27 -13.89 21.88 -7.58
CA LYS A 27 -12.62 22.41 -8.06
C LYS A 27 -11.65 22.53 -6.88
N VAL A 28 -10.57 21.75 -6.90
CA VAL A 28 -9.60 21.65 -5.80
C VAL A 28 -8.26 22.28 -6.16
N LEU A 29 -7.81 23.22 -5.33
CA LEU A 29 -6.47 23.81 -5.35
C LEU A 29 -5.64 23.23 -4.20
N LYS A 30 -4.45 22.70 -4.51
CA LYS A 30 -3.52 22.12 -3.53
C LYS A 30 -2.50 23.16 -3.09
N GLN A 31 -2.20 23.19 -1.78
CA GLN A 31 -1.22 24.12 -1.19
C GLN A 31 -1.39 25.57 -1.69
N PRO A 32 -2.58 26.17 -1.57
CA PRO A 32 -2.79 27.54 -2.01
C PRO A 32 -1.97 28.48 -1.14
N ARG A 33 -1.06 29.23 -1.76
CA ARG A 33 -0.32 30.31 -1.08
C ARG A 33 -1.07 31.61 -1.29
N GLU A 34 -2.02 31.91 -0.40
CA GLU A 34 -2.71 33.21 -0.38
C GLU A 34 -2.36 33.95 0.91
N ARG A 35 -1.82 35.18 0.78
CA ARG A 35 -1.53 36.14 1.87
C ARG A 35 -1.24 35.51 3.25
N GLY A 36 -0.12 34.78 3.37
CA GLY A 36 0.37 34.27 4.66
C GLY A 36 -0.37 33.05 5.24
N ALA A 37 -1.43 32.57 4.58
CA ALA A 37 -2.10 31.31 4.89
C ALA A 37 -1.74 30.24 3.85
N ALA A 38 -1.40 29.03 4.32
CA ALA A 38 -1.07 27.90 3.46
C ALA A 38 -1.81 26.64 3.95
N PRO A 39 -3.14 26.59 3.77
CA PRO A 39 -3.89 25.39 4.12
C PRO A 39 -3.51 24.22 3.21
N ASP A 40 -3.86 22.99 3.61
CA ASP A 40 -3.54 21.82 2.78
C ASP A 40 -4.28 21.86 1.43
N LEU A 41 -5.59 22.14 1.44
CA LEU A 41 -6.42 22.23 0.23
C LEU A 41 -7.47 23.35 0.34
N ILE A 42 -7.82 23.96 -0.80
CA ILE A 42 -9.05 24.73 -0.98
C ILE A 42 -9.93 24.00 -2.00
N ALA A 43 -11.18 23.72 -1.64
CA ALA A 43 -12.17 23.11 -2.54
C ALA A 43 -13.33 24.08 -2.78
N SER A 44 -13.74 24.25 -4.04
CA SER A 44 -14.79 25.20 -4.42
C SER A 44 -15.81 24.58 -5.38
N ARG A 45 -17.07 24.92 -5.19
CA ARG A 45 -18.19 24.66 -6.12
C ARG A 45 -19.07 25.92 -6.16
N PRO A 46 -19.99 26.08 -7.13
CA PRO A 46 -20.87 27.25 -7.17
C PRO A 46 -21.54 27.49 -5.82
N GLY A 47 -21.31 28.68 -5.24
CA GLY A 47 -21.86 29.10 -3.95
C GLY A 47 -21.23 28.50 -2.68
N LYS A 48 -20.19 27.65 -2.77
CA LYS A 48 -19.49 27.10 -1.59
C LYS A 48 -17.98 27.02 -1.79
N LYS A 49 -17.23 27.56 -0.83
CA LYS A 49 -15.77 27.49 -0.75
C LYS A 49 -15.38 26.85 0.59
N LEU A 50 -14.50 25.87 0.56
CA LEU A 50 -14.02 25.12 1.72
C LEU A 50 -12.52 25.35 1.88
N VAL A 51 -12.07 25.40 3.13
CA VAL A 51 -10.66 25.30 3.50
C VAL A 51 -10.48 24.02 4.29
N VAL A 52 -9.55 23.17 3.85
CA VAL A 52 -9.42 21.80 4.34
C VAL A 52 -8.03 21.60 4.92
N GLU A 53 -7.99 21.14 6.17
CA GLU A 53 -6.79 20.69 6.86
C GLU A 53 -6.83 19.18 7.05
N ILE A 54 -5.69 18.53 6.76
CA ILE A 54 -5.58 17.08 6.72
C ILE A 54 -4.48 16.64 7.68
N LYS A 55 -4.82 15.75 8.61
CA LYS A 55 -3.85 15.09 9.48
C LYS A 55 -3.89 13.58 9.28
N ARG A 56 -2.75 12.93 9.51
CA ARG A 56 -2.66 11.48 9.44
C ARG A 56 -2.34 10.85 10.78
N ALA A 57 -3.19 9.94 11.21
CA ALA A 57 -2.90 9.03 12.32
C ALA A 57 -2.19 7.78 11.79
N SER A 58 -1.14 7.33 12.48
CA SER A 58 -0.50 6.03 12.21
C SER A 58 -1.45 4.84 12.48
N GLU A 59 -2.39 5.01 13.42
CA GLU A 59 -3.37 4.02 13.86
C GLU A 59 -4.75 4.66 14.08
N GLY A 60 -5.83 3.96 13.72
CA GLY A 60 -7.21 4.41 13.94
C GLY A 60 -7.69 4.26 15.39
N ARG A 61 -6.88 4.69 16.36
CA ARG A 61 -7.23 4.66 17.79
C ARG A 61 -7.76 6.00 18.26
N LYS A 62 -8.72 5.97 19.18
CA LYS A 62 -9.34 7.18 19.75
C LYS A 62 -8.33 8.18 20.30
N ASP A 63 -7.34 7.70 21.06
CA ASP A 63 -6.29 8.53 21.68
C ASP A 63 -5.33 9.17 20.66
N ARG A 64 -5.39 8.78 19.39
CA ARG A 64 -4.57 9.34 18.30
C ARG A 64 -5.39 10.17 17.32
N VAL A 65 -6.59 9.70 16.98
CA VAL A 65 -7.48 10.37 16.03
C VAL A 65 -8.03 11.68 16.61
N ILE A 66 -8.52 11.68 17.85
CA ILE A 66 -9.16 12.88 18.42
C ILE A 66 -8.18 14.06 18.54
N PRO A 67 -6.96 13.90 19.09
CA PRO A 67 -6.01 15.03 19.16
C PRO A 67 -5.67 15.63 17.79
N LEU A 68 -5.46 14.78 16.78
CA LEU A 68 -5.17 15.24 15.41
C LEU A 68 -6.37 15.91 14.76
N LEU A 69 -7.58 15.41 15.04
CA LEU A 69 -8.80 16.02 14.54
C LEU A 69 -9.03 17.41 15.16
N SER A 70 -8.79 17.55 16.46
CA SER A 70 -8.84 18.85 17.15
C SER A 70 -7.82 19.83 16.56
N GLN A 71 -6.60 19.36 16.27
CA GLN A 71 -5.57 20.18 15.64
C GLN A 71 -6.00 20.64 14.24
N ALA A 72 -6.47 19.72 13.40
CA ALA A 72 -6.97 20.03 12.06
C ALA A 72 -8.12 21.04 12.09
N ALA A 73 -9.03 20.91 13.06
CA ALA A 73 -10.15 21.83 13.22
C ALA A 73 -9.70 23.24 13.63
N LEU A 74 -8.74 23.36 14.54
CA LEU A 74 -8.19 24.66 14.95
C LEU A 74 -7.48 25.35 13.78
N GLU A 75 -6.67 24.60 13.01
CA GLU A 75 -5.95 25.11 11.86
C GLU A 75 -6.93 25.51 10.72
N ALA A 76 -7.92 24.68 10.40
CA ALA A 76 -8.94 25.00 9.39
C ALA A 76 -9.75 26.24 9.78
N SER A 77 -10.14 26.37 11.05
CA SER A 77 -10.84 27.55 11.57
C SER A 77 -9.96 28.81 11.59
N TYR A 78 -8.64 28.67 11.77
CA TYR A 78 -7.71 29.78 11.64
C TYR A 78 -7.64 30.27 10.19
N TYR A 79 -7.49 29.35 9.23
CA TYR A 79 -7.42 29.71 7.81
C TYR A 79 -8.75 30.23 7.26
N SER A 80 -9.88 29.67 7.70
CA SER A 80 -11.22 30.18 7.37
C SER A 80 -11.39 31.66 7.74
N ARG A 81 -10.87 32.07 8.90
CA ARG A 81 -10.93 33.48 9.35
C ARG A 81 -9.92 34.37 8.64
N SER A 82 -8.78 33.82 8.24
CA SER A 82 -7.67 34.58 7.64
C SER A 82 -7.80 34.79 6.14
N LEU A 83 -8.55 33.93 5.44
CA LEU A 83 -8.76 34.01 3.99
C LEU A 83 -9.93 34.93 3.63
N SER A 84 -9.84 35.57 2.46
CA SER A 84 -10.95 36.30 1.87
C SER A 84 -12.10 35.35 1.52
N ASP A 85 -13.33 35.84 1.71
CA ASP A 85 -14.60 35.12 1.53
C ASP A 85 -14.96 34.11 2.64
N HIS A 86 -14.20 34.08 3.74
CA HIS A 86 -14.45 33.23 4.92
C HIS A 86 -14.90 31.80 4.58
N PRO A 87 -14.07 31.02 3.87
CA PRO A 87 -14.44 29.69 3.41
C PRO A 87 -14.77 28.77 4.60
N LEU A 88 -15.68 27.82 4.40
CA LEU A 88 -16.12 26.92 5.46
C LEU A 88 -14.97 25.99 5.89
N PRO A 89 -14.65 25.89 7.19
CA PRO A 89 -13.55 25.07 7.67
C PRO A 89 -13.91 23.58 7.66
N VAL A 90 -12.95 22.76 7.23
CA VAL A 90 -13.07 21.30 7.18
C VAL A 90 -11.84 20.66 7.78
N ALA A 91 -12.05 19.79 8.77
CA ALA A 91 -11.00 19.01 9.43
C ALA A 91 -11.09 17.56 8.98
N ILE A 92 -10.01 17.03 8.40
CA ILE A 92 -9.95 15.65 7.93
C ILE A 92 -8.84 14.88 8.64
N VAL A 93 -9.16 13.70 9.17
CA VAL A 93 -8.16 12.75 9.67
C VAL A 93 -8.23 11.44 8.92
N GLY A 94 -7.09 11.03 8.37
CA GLY A 94 -6.91 9.73 7.75
C GLY A 94 -6.10 8.77 8.62
N ALA A 95 -6.43 7.48 8.55
CA ALA A 95 -5.61 6.40 9.11
C ALA A 95 -5.45 5.25 8.10
N ASN A 96 -4.52 4.32 8.35
CA ASN A 96 -4.45 3.11 7.52
C ASN A 96 -5.75 2.29 7.60
N ARG A 97 -6.35 2.24 8.79
CA ARG A 97 -7.63 1.59 9.05
C ARG A 97 -8.29 2.26 10.25
N MET A 98 -9.56 2.66 10.10
CA MET A 98 -10.33 3.31 11.17
C MET A 98 -11.54 2.47 11.57
N PRO A 99 -11.68 2.04 12.84
CA PRO A 99 -12.92 1.45 13.31
C PRO A 99 -14.08 2.44 13.19
N GLU A 100 -15.24 1.97 12.73
CA GLU A 100 -16.44 2.81 12.58
C GLU A 100 -16.84 3.46 13.91
N SER A 101 -16.73 2.72 15.03
CA SER A 101 -17.01 3.26 16.36
C SER A 101 -16.11 4.44 16.74
N VAL A 102 -14.80 4.34 16.45
CA VAL A 102 -13.85 5.43 16.69
C VAL A 102 -14.18 6.62 15.80
N ALA A 103 -14.56 6.36 14.55
CA ALA A 103 -14.96 7.42 13.63
C ALA A 103 -16.23 8.15 14.12
N GLU A 104 -17.26 7.41 14.51
CA GLU A 104 -18.50 7.98 15.03
C GLU A 104 -18.28 8.75 16.33
N GLU A 105 -17.44 8.24 17.24
CA GLU A 105 -17.09 8.94 18.47
C GLU A 105 -16.30 10.24 18.21
N ALA A 106 -15.31 10.22 17.33
CA ALA A 106 -14.52 11.40 16.98
C ALA A 106 -15.36 12.43 16.21
N LYS A 107 -16.24 11.98 15.31
CA LYS A 107 -17.20 12.81 14.59
C LYS A 107 -18.13 13.52 15.56
N ARG A 108 -18.75 12.77 16.49
CA ARG A 108 -19.62 13.32 17.54
C ARG A 108 -18.88 14.32 18.42
N PHE A 109 -17.67 13.98 18.86
CA PHE A 109 -16.83 14.85 19.67
C PHE A 109 -16.62 16.22 19.00
N LEU A 110 -16.29 16.24 17.69
CA LEU A 110 -16.07 17.52 17.02
C LEU A 110 -17.37 18.28 16.78
N GLN A 111 -18.45 17.60 16.36
CA GLN A 111 -19.76 18.24 16.14
C GLN A 111 -20.33 18.88 17.41
N GLU A 112 -20.13 18.28 18.58
CA GLU A 112 -20.59 18.82 19.86
C GLU A 112 -19.77 20.03 20.33
N ARG A 113 -18.50 20.13 19.93
CA ARG A 113 -17.56 21.14 20.46
C ARG A 113 -17.28 22.29 19.50
N VAL A 114 -17.35 22.03 18.19
CA VAL A 114 -16.99 22.96 17.12
C VAL A 114 -17.94 22.74 15.92
N PRO A 115 -19.26 23.01 16.08
CA PRO A 115 -20.28 22.70 15.07
C PRO A 115 -20.11 23.44 13.73
N GLU A 116 -19.33 24.52 13.71
CA GLU A 116 -19.00 25.29 12.52
C GLU A 116 -17.96 24.61 11.60
N VAL A 117 -17.20 23.64 12.13
CA VAL A 117 -16.20 22.87 11.38
C VAL A 117 -16.81 21.58 10.86
N ALA A 118 -16.80 21.39 9.54
CA ALA A 118 -17.11 20.08 8.99
C ALA A 118 -15.99 19.08 9.28
N VAL A 119 -16.37 17.84 9.51
CA VAL A 119 -15.47 16.75 9.88
C VAL A 119 -15.43 15.71 8.79
N GLY A 120 -14.24 15.19 8.50
CA GLY A 120 -14.00 14.05 7.64
C GLY A 120 -13.10 13.02 8.32
N LEU A 121 -13.55 11.78 8.35
CA LEU A 121 -12.81 10.65 8.89
C LEU A 121 -12.76 9.57 7.83
N MET A 122 -11.56 9.14 7.48
CA MET A 122 -11.40 8.19 6.40
C MET A 122 -10.23 7.24 6.63
N ASP A 123 -10.23 6.15 5.89
CA ASP A 123 -9.08 5.27 5.85
C ASP A 123 -8.72 4.79 4.45
N MET A 124 -7.56 4.13 4.37
CA MET A 124 -7.02 3.58 3.14
C MET A 124 -7.75 2.30 2.67
N GLU A 125 -8.71 1.77 3.46
CA GLU A 125 -9.55 0.63 3.09
C GLU A 125 -10.89 1.07 2.45
N GLY A 126 -11.06 2.37 2.21
CA GLY A 126 -12.24 2.94 1.55
C GLY A 126 -13.40 3.27 2.49
N PHE A 127 -13.18 3.27 3.82
CA PHE A 127 -14.16 3.82 4.75
C PHE A 127 -14.08 5.35 4.73
N ARG A 128 -15.24 6.01 4.67
CA ARG A 128 -15.40 7.48 4.67
C ARG A 128 -16.62 7.88 5.50
N SER A 129 -16.42 8.71 6.51
CA SER A 129 -17.46 9.28 7.39
C SER A 129 -17.21 10.77 7.55
N PHE A 130 -18.07 11.56 6.91
CA PHE A 130 -18.10 13.00 6.84
C PHE A 130 -19.41 13.51 7.43
N ALA A 131 -19.32 14.69 8.06
CA ALA A 131 -20.47 15.44 8.51
C ALA A 131 -20.21 16.94 8.49
N GLY A 132 -21.27 17.70 8.22
CA GLY A 132 -21.25 19.16 8.11
C GLY A 132 -21.15 19.65 6.67
N HIS A 133 -21.74 20.82 6.42
CA HIS A 133 -21.68 21.58 5.17
C HIS A 133 -22.16 20.84 3.89
N GLY A 134 -22.86 19.71 4.06
CA GLY A 134 -23.36 18.87 2.97
C GLY A 134 -22.28 17.92 2.42
N LEU A 135 -21.25 17.60 3.21
CA LEU A 135 -20.20 16.63 2.86
C LEU A 135 -20.63 15.18 3.11
N GLU A 136 -21.82 14.94 3.65
CA GLU A 136 -22.37 13.61 3.90
C GLU A 136 -22.52 12.79 2.61
N SER A 137 -22.60 13.45 1.43
CA SER A 137 -22.59 12.75 0.14
C SER A 137 -21.29 12.00 -0.13
N LEU A 138 -20.18 12.41 0.51
CA LEU A 138 -18.88 11.75 0.41
C LEU A 138 -18.81 10.44 1.22
N ASN A 139 -19.83 10.13 2.02
CA ASN A 139 -19.84 8.96 2.89
C ASN A 139 -19.80 7.67 2.10
N SER A 140 -18.99 6.72 2.58
CA SER A 140 -18.92 5.39 2.03
C SER A 140 -18.64 4.41 3.15
N ALA A 141 -19.52 3.42 3.28
CA ALA A 141 -19.20 2.24 4.07
C ALA A 141 -18.03 1.49 3.42
N ARG A 142 -17.27 0.77 4.23
CA ARG A 142 -16.28 -0.17 3.70
C ARG A 142 -17.02 -1.20 2.86
N ARG A 143 -16.65 -1.40 1.58
CA ARG A 143 -17.33 -2.39 0.71
C ARG A 143 -17.30 -3.76 1.39
N SER A 144 -18.48 -4.26 1.76
CA SER A 144 -18.62 -5.57 2.39
C SER A 144 -18.59 -6.65 1.31
N GLN A 145 -17.51 -7.43 1.25
CA GLN A 145 -17.63 -8.80 0.74
C GLN A 145 -18.57 -9.54 1.70
N LYS A 146 -19.81 -9.75 1.26
CA LYS A 146 -20.88 -10.37 2.06
C LYS A 146 -20.45 -11.76 2.58
N GLN A 147 -20.48 -11.88 3.90
CA GLN A 147 -20.84 -13.04 4.73
C GLN A 147 -20.32 -14.43 4.35
N ILE A 148 -19.17 -14.81 4.91
CA ILE A 148 -19.03 -16.04 5.74
C ILE A 148 -18.06 -15.69 6.88
N CYS A 149 -18.59 -15.56 8.10
CA CYS A 149 -17.95 -15.83 9.41
C CYS A 149 -18.49 -14.92 10.53
N SER A 150 -18.81 -15.59 11.63
CA SER A 150 -19.59 -15.15 12.78
C SER A 150 -18.98 -13.94 13.53
N PRO A 151 -19.80 -13.11 14.22
CA PRO A 151 -19.35 -11.87 14.88
C PRO A 151 -18.40 -12.07 16.08
N LYS A 152 -18.19 -13.32 16.55
CA LYS A 152 -17.38 -13.63 17.74
C LYS A 152 -15.87 -13.78 17.49
N LEU A 153 -15.39 -13.62 16.25
CA LEU A 153 -13.95 -13.66 15.88
C LEU A 153 -13.31 -12.28 15.70
N ARG A 154 -14.02 -11.18 15.99
CA ARG A 154 -13.56 -9.80 15.69
C ARG A 154 -12.83 -9.09 16.82
N ALA A 155 -12.58 -9.75 17.95
CA ALA A 155 -11.71 -9.24 18.99
C ALA A 155 -10.31 -9.87 18.83
N GLY A 156 -9.39 -9.13 18.21
CA GLY A 156 -7.96 -9.44 18.29
C GLY A 156 -7.39 -10.45 17.30
N ALA A 157 -7.70 -10.37 16.00
CA ALA A 157 -6.77 -10.93 15.02
C ALA A 157 -5.60 -9.94 14.86
N PRO A 158 -4.38 -10.23 15.35
CA PRO A 158 -3.21 -9.46 14.97
C PRO A 158 -3.11 -9.42 13.44
N GLN A 159 -2.45 -8.39 12.91
CA GLN A 159 -2.14 -8.29 11.48
C GLN A 159 -1.13 -9.36 11.08
N LEU A 160 -1.55 -10.63 11.07
CA LEU A 160 -0.70 -11.80 10.83
C LEU A 160 0.09 -11.62 9.54
N PHE A 161 -0.53 -11.02 8.52
CA PHE A 161 0.09 -10.68 7.24
C PHE A 161 0.37 -9.17 7.11
N SER A 162 0.95 -8.54 8.14
CA SER A 162 1.56 -7.21 8.02
C SER A 162 2.76 -7.25 7.05
N ASP A 163 3.22 -6.10 6.58
CA ASP A 163 4.32 -6.01 5.60
C ASP A 163 5.57 -6.80 6.05
N LEU A 164 6.08 -6.50 7.24
CA LEU A 164 7.24 -7.19 7.80
C LEU A 164 6.97 -8.65 8.13
N ASN A 165 5.75 -9.01 8.55
CA ASN A 165 5.40 -10.41 8.81
C ASN A 165 5.40 -11.23 7.52
N GLN A 166 4.87 -10.68 6.44
CA GLN A 166 4.92 -11.33 5.12
C GLN A 166 6.35 -11.49 4.64
N TRP A 167 7.20 -10.48 4.83
CA TRP A 167 8.62 -10.58 4.53
C TRP A 167 9.32 -11.68 5.34
N MET A 168 9.16 -11.69 6.68
CA MET A 168 9.73 -12.73 7.54
C MET A 168 9.21 -14.13 7.18
N LEU A 169 7.95 -14.24 6.76
CA LEU A 169 7.41 -15.50 6.25
C LEU A 169 8.11 -15.91 4.95
N LYS A 170 8.35 -15.00 4.00
CA LYS A 170 9.15 -15.30 2.80
C LYS A 170 10.56 -15.78 3.16
N VAL A 171 11.21 -15.15 4.13
CA VAL A 171 12.54 -15.59 4.64
C VAL A 171 12.49 -17.02 5.19
N LEU A 172 11.46 -17.38 5.95
CA LEU A 172 11.28 -18.76 6.44
C LEU A 172 11.01 -19.78 5.32
N LEU A 173 10.33 -19.37 4.25
CA LEU A 173 10.04 -20.24 3.11
C LEU A 173 11.21 -20.35 2.12
N ALA A 174 12.12 -19.38 2.14
CA ALA A 174 13.22 -19.25 1.19
C ALA A 174 14.10 -20.51 1.06
N PRO A 175 14.49 -21.23 2.14
CA PRO A 175 15.28 -22.44 2.01
C PRO A 175 14.62 -23.52 1.14
N ARG A 176 13.28 -23.56 1.06
CA ARG A 176 12.55 -24.57 0.30
C ARG A 176 12.10 -24.10 -1.09
N ILE A 177 12.08 -22.79 -1.34
CA ILE A 177 11.76 -22.21 -2.65
C ILE A 177 13.07 -22.03 -3.44
N PRO A 178 13.18 -22.46 -4.72
CA PRO A 178 14.41 -22.26 -5.50
C PRO A 178 14.78 -20.77 -5.62
N GLU A 179 16.08 -20.48 -5.63
CA GLU A 179 16.61 -19.10 -5.68
C GLU A 179 16.18 -18.33 -6.92
N SER A 180 15.92 -19.06 -8.01
CA SER A 180 15.34 -18.54 -9.23
C SER A 180 13.93 -17.96 -9.08
N TYR A 181 13.26 -18.15 -7.94
CA TYR A 181 11.87 -17.80 -7.68
C TYR A 181 11.65 -16.94 -6.43
N LEU A 182 12.61 -16.87 -5.51
CA LEU A 182 12.56 -16.00 -4.34
C LEU A 182 13.98 -15.64 -3.90
N SER A 183 14.30 -14.35 -3.91
CA SER A 183 15.54 -13.81 -3.36
C SER A 183 15.34 -13.47 -1.89
N ALA A 184 15.94 -14.25 -1.01
CA ALA A 184 15.88 -14.04 0.42
C ALA A 184 17.02 -14.81 1.11
N PRO A 185 17.45 -14.37 2.31
CA PRO A 185 18.37 -15.12 3.15
C PRO A 185 17.94 -16.58 3.29
N ARG A 186 18.88 -17.50 3.09
CA ARG A 186 18.65 -18.95 3.20
C ARG A 186 19.34 -19.46 4.45
N GLY A 187 18.57 -19.95 5.41
CA GLY A 187 19.11 -20.51 6.64
C GLY A 187 18.04 -21.24 7.44
N GLN A 188 18.49 -21.97 8.46
CA GLN A 188 17.63 -22.50 9.50
C GLN A 188 17.68 -21.56 10.70
N TYR A 189 16.53 -21.15 11.20
CA TYR A 189 16.43 -20.17 12.28
C TYR A 189 15.79 -20.81 13.50
N GLN A 190 16.45 -20.78 14.65
CA GLN A 190 15.97 -21.39 15.89
C GLN A 190 15.04 -20.47 16.69
N GLY A 191 15.04 -19.16 16.41
CA GLY A 191 14.25 -18.22 17.19
C GLY A 191 14.25 -16.79 16.64
N ALA A 192 13.60 -15.90 17.40
CA ALA A 192 13.28 -14.54 17.00
C ALA A 192 14.51 -13.75 16.55
N SER A 193 15.61 -13.81 17.32
CA SER A 193 16.81 -13.02 17.04
C SER A 193 17.48 -13.44 15.73
N GLN A 194 17.58 -14.74 15.46
CA GLN A 194 18.20 -15.26 14.23
C GLN A 194 17.35 -14.92 13.00
N LEU A 195 16.03 -15.12 13.10
CA LEU A 195 15.10 -14.76 12.02
C LEU A 195 15.10 -13.25 11.77
N ALA A 196 15.08 -12.44 12.82
CA ALA A 196 15.10 -10.98 12.71
C ALA A 196 16.39 -10.47 12.08
N ALA A 197 17.54 -11.03 12.48
CA ALA A 197 18.83 -10.70 11.89
C ALA A 197 18.88 -11.02 10.40
N ALA A 198 18.46 -12.24 10.02
CA ALA A 198 18.40 -12.63 8.62
C ALA A 198 17.43 -11.74 7.82
N ALA A 199 16.24 -11.50 8.33
CA ALA A 199 15.23 -10.68 7.67
C ALA A 199 15.57 -9.17 7.67
N GLY A 200 16.60 -8.71 8.40
CA GLY A 200 16.94 -7.29 8.50
C GLY A 200 15.81 -6.48 9.16
N VAL A 201 15.27 -6.99 10.27
CA VAL A 201 14.22 -6.34 11.07
C VAL A 201 14.63 -6.31 12.55
N SER A 202 13.88 -5.58 13.38
CA SER A 202 14.15 -5.56 14.81
C SER A 202 13.82 -6.91 15.46
N VAL A 203 14.57 -7.27 16.51
CA VAL A 203 14.33 -8.48 17.30
C VAL A 203 12.90 -8.49 17.86
N MET A 204 12.35 -7.32 18.21
CA MET A 204 10.97 -7.19 18.67
C MET A 204 9.94 -7.57 17.59
N SER A 205 10.17 -7.16 16.34
CA SER A 205 9.32 -7.59 15.22
C SER A 205 9.41 -9.10 15.01
N GLY A 206 10.61 -9.68 15.11
CA GLY A 206 10.80 -11.13 15.03
C GLY A 206 10.10 -11.91 16.13
N PHE A 207 10.17 -11.42 17.37
CA PHE A 207 9.48 -12.06 18.51
C PHE A 207 7.97 -12.00 18.35
N ARG A 208 7.43 -10.82 18.00
CA ARG A 208 5.98 -10.66 17.74
C ARG A 208 5.52 -11.60 16.64
N PHE A 209 6.28 -11.71 15.54
CA PHE A 209 5.96 -12.63 14.45
C PHE A 209 5.87 -14.07 14.93
N ILE A 210 6.89 -14.57 15.66
CA ILE A 210 6.87 -15.94 16.18
C ILE A 210 5.70 -16.15 17.13
N GLU A 211 5.45 -15.21 18.04
CA GLU A 211 4.35 -15.28 18.99
C GLU A 211 2.99 -15.35 18.27
N GLU A 212 2.73 -14.45 17.32
CA GLU A 212 1.48 -14.39 16.57
C GLU A 212 1.26 -15.65 15.71
N PHE A 213 2.28 -16.09 14.97
CA PHE A 213 2.17 -17.27 14.11
C PHE A 213 2.12 -18.58 14.91
N SER A 214 2.78 -18.66 16.08
CA SER A 214 2.69 -19.83 16.96
C SER A 214 1.32 -19.90 17.62
N LYS A 215 0.75 -18.76 18.08
CA LYS A 215 -0.61 -18.69 18.63
C LYS A 215 -1.67 -19.14 17.62
N GLU A 216 -1.49 -18.80 16.34
CA GLU A 216 -2.37 -19.26 15.26
C GLU A 216 -2.07 -20.70 14.79
N GLY A 217 -1.03 -21.34 15.33
CA GLY A 217 -0.62 -22.70 15.03
C GLY A 217 -0.03 -22.87 13.63
N PHE A 218 0.65 -21.85 13.10
CA PHE A 218 1.37 -21.89 11.82
C PHE A 218 2.87 -22.08 11.97
N LEU A 219 3.40 -21.94 13.18
CA LEU A 219 4.80 -22.24 13.51
C LEU A 219 4.87 -23.29 14.61
N GLU A 220 5.67 -24.32 14.37
CA GLU A 220 6.13 -25.22 15.41
C GLU A 220 7.46 -24.72 15.97
N SER A 221 7.49 -24.54 17.29
CA SER A 221 8.67 -24.18 18.05
C SER A 221 9.08 -25.38 18.91
N GLY A 222 9.78 -26.35 18.32
CA GLY A 222 10.39 -27.47 19.06
C GLY A 222 11.80 -27.14 19.56
N GLN A 223 12.55 -28.12 20.08
CA GLN A 223 14.01 -27.97 20.36
C GLN A 223 14.88 -27.82 19.09
N GLY A 224 14.30 -27.40 17.97
CA GLY A 224 14.93 -27.32 16.66
C GLY A 224 14.66 -25.99 15.96
N SER A 225 14.80 -25.97 14.63
CA SER A 225 14.52 -24.79 13.81
C SER A 225 13.02 -24.50 13.69
N LEU A 226 12.68 -23.22 13.53
CA LEU A 226 11.32 -22.74 13.26
C LEU A 226 10.79 -23.37 11.99
N ARG A 227 9.69 -24.12 12.09
CA ARG A 227 9.04 -24.75 10.94
C ARG A 227 7.65 -24.22 10.73
N VAL A 228 7.41 -23.79 9.50
CA VAL A 228 6.07 -23.46 9.03
C VAL A 228 5.30 -24.75 8.81
N VAL A 229 4.13 -24.84 9.45
CA VAL A 229 3.19 -25.97 9.35
C VAL A 229 1.84 -25.51 8.82
N ARG A 230 0.95 -26.46 8.51
CA ARG A 230 -0.41 -26.18 7.97
C ARG A 230 -0.37 -25.26 6.74
N TRP A 231 0.61 -25.47 5.86
CA TRP A 231 0.91 -24.63 4.71
C TRP A 231 -0.32 -24.34 3.82
N ARG A 232 -1.19 -25.32 3.58
CA ARG A 232 -2.42 -25.10 2.78
C ARG A 232 -3.31 -24.03 3.38
N GLU A 233 -3.54 -24.11 4.69
CA GLU A 233 -4.35 -23.13 5.40
C GLU A 233 -3.64 -21.77 5.47
N LEU A 234 -2.35 -21.76 5.80
CA LEU A 234 -1.56 -20.53 5.86
C LEU A 234 -1.59 -19.76 4.53
N MET A 235 -1.32 -20.46 3.42
CA MET A 235 -1.29 -19.86 2.09
C MET A 235 -2.68 -19.35 1.68
N ASN A 236 -3.75 -20.09 2.00
CA ASN A 236 -5.12 -19.62 1.76
C ASN A 236 -5.46 -18.35 2.55
N ARG A 237 -5.07 -18.29 3.84
CA ARG A 237 -5.26 -17.09 4.66
C ARG A 237 -4.43 -15.92 4.16
N TRP A 238 -3.19 -16.16 3.72
CA TRP A 238 -2.33 -15.13 3.14
C TRP A 238 -2.95 -14.56 1.86
N ARG A 239 -3.42 -15.42 0.95
CA ARG A 239 -4.16 -15.00 -0.25
C ARG A 239 -5.38 -14.15 0.09
N GLY A 240 -6.13 -14.51 1.13
CA GLY A 240 -7.27 -13.72 1.63
C GLY A 240 -6.88 -12.34 2.17
N ALA A 241 -5.72 -12.23 2.82
CA ALA A 241 -5.22 -10.97 3.38
C ALA A 241 -4.63 -10.01 2.33
N SER A 242 -3.97 -10.55 1.30
CA SER A 242 -3.31 -9.76 0.25
C SER A 242 -4.27 -8.98 -0.65
N GLN A 243 -5.55 -9.33 -0.65
CA GLN A 243 -6.60 -8.67 -1.46
C GLN A 243 -6.92 -7.23 -1.05
N ARG A 244 -6.53 -6.80 0.16
CA ARG A 244 -7.08 -5.59 0.78
C ARG A 244 -6.31 -4.30 0.53
N ARG A 245 -5.20 -4.31 -0.23
CA ARG A 245 -4.19 -3.21 -0.18
C ARG A 245 -3.50 -2.88 -1.50
N LEU A 246 -4.25 -2.71 -2.58
CA LEU A 246 -3.65 -2.44 -3.88
C LEU A 246 -4.24 -1.14 -4.45
N VAL A 247 -3.35 -0.20 -4.78
CA VAL A 247 -3.67 0.96 -5.63
C VAL A 247 -3.10 0.65 -7.00
N GLU A 248 -3.97 0.64 -8.01
CA GLU A 248 -3.62 0.46 -9.41
C GLU A 248 -3.91 1.74 -10.15
N VAL A 249 -2.95 2.20 -10.92
CA VAL A 249 -3.07 3.42 -11.71
C VAL A 249 -2.90 3.03 -13.18
N PRO A 250 -3.93 3.22 -14.02
CA PRO A 250 -3.81 3.03 -15.46
C PRO A 250 -2.86 4.07 -16.04
N MET A 251 -2.00 3.65 -16.96
CA MET A 251 -0.99 4.49 -17.59
C MET A 251 -0.95 4.27 -19.10
N GLN A 252 -0.49 5.30 -19.82
CA GLN A 252 -0.22 5.24 -21.25
C GLN A 252 1.25 5.52 -21.57
N TRP A 253 1.73 4.96 -22.66
CA TRP A 253 3.04 5.28 -23.18
C TRP A 253 3.04 6.64 -23.88
N VAL A 254 4.02 7.49 -23.57
CA VAL A 254 4.14 8.80 -24.23
C VAL A 254 4.69 8.67 -25.64
N LEU A 255 5.68 7.80 -25.86
CA LEU A 255 6.39 7.66 -27.14
C LEU A 255 6.62 6.21 -27.61
N HIS A 256 6.46 5.21 -26.75
CA HIS A 256 6.86 3.83 -27.03
C HIS A 256 5.66 2.92 -27.28
N LYS A 257 5.58 2.29 -28.46
CA LYS A 257 4.56 1.26 -28.76
C LYS A 257 5.26 -0.04 -29.14
N GLY A 258 4.80 -1.16 -28.56
CA GLY A 258 5.26 -2.51 -28.92
C GLY A 258 5.54 -3.44 -27.74
N GLU A 259 5.64 -4.73 -28.02
CA GLU A 259 5.74 -5.82 -27.03
C GLU A 259 6.96 -5.71 -26.10
N LYS A 260 8.05 -5.07 -26.56
CA LYS A 260 9.28 -4.89 -25.77
C LYS A 260 9.36 -3.55 -25.02
N ALA A 261 8.37 -2.67 -25.17
CA ALA A 261 8.39 -1.31 -24.63
C ALA A 261 8.63 -1.32 -23.10
N LEU A 262 7.89 -2.16 -22.38
CA LEU A 262 8.02 -2.27 -20.92
C LEU A 262 9.42 -2.67 -20.47
N ARG A 263 9.95 -3.78 -21.00
CA ARG A 263 11.26 -4.31 -20.61
C ARG A 263 12.37 -3.31 -20.97
N SER A 264 12.24 -2.60 -22.08
CA SER A 264 13.17 -1.54 -22.49
C SER A 264 13.11 -0.33 -21.54
N ALA A 265 11.91 0.13 -21.19
CA ALA A 265 11.71 1.23 -20.26
C ALA A 265 12.30 0.93 -18.87
N LEU A 266 12.06 -0.29 -18.36
CA LEU A 266 12.64 -0.73 -17.09
C LEU A 266 14.17 -0.78 -17.14
N ARG A 267 14.77 -1.35 -18.19
CA ARG A 267 16.24 -1.35 -18.34
C ARG A 267 16.81 0.06 -18.41
N SER A 268 16.13 0.97 -19.12
CA SER A 268 16.54 2.37 -19.17
C SER A 268 16.48 3.03 -17.79
N TYR A 269 15.39 2.83 -17.05
CA TYR A 269 15.22 3.33 -15.69
C TYR A 269 16.33 2.85 -14.75
N LEU A 270 16.69 1.56 -14.83
CA LEU A 270 17.75 0.95 -14.02
C LEU A 270 19.14 1.43 -14.43
N SER A 271 19.41 1.59 -15.73
CA SER A 271 20.71 2.06 -16.23
C SER A 271 21.06 3.50 -15.83
N LYS A 272 20.04 4.31 -15.49
CA LYS A 272 20.21 5.69 -15.01
C LYS A 272 20.70 5.77 -13.55
N GLU A 273 20.75 4.66 -12.81
CA GLU A 273 21.31 4.60 -11.45
C GLU A 273 22.82 4.91 -11.38
N SER A 274 23.55 4.92 -12.51
CA SER A 274 25.02 4.90 -12.49
C SER A 274 25.74 6.24 -12.70
N LYS A 275 25.06 7.40 -12.71
CA LYS A 275 25.74 8.70 -12.88
C LYS A 275 25.45 9.66 -11.73
N PRO A 276 26.39 9.88 -10.79
CA PRO A 276 26.27 11.01 -9.87
C PRO A 276 26.28 12.31 -10.68
N SER A 277 25.24 13.12 -10.53
CA SER A 277 25.21 14.47 -11.07
C SER A 277 26.35 15.27 -10.44
N ARG A 278 27.32 15.71 -11.25
CA ARG A 278 28.44 16.58 -10.81
C ARG A 278 28.00 17.98 -10.34
N TYR A 279 26.69 18.26 -10.29
CA TYR A 279 26.13 19.61 -10.10
C TYR A 279 24.89 19.57 -9.19
N SER A 280 25.03 19.13 -7.94
CA SER A 280 24.05 19.46 -6.89
C SER A 280 24.68 19.23 -5.52
N ASN A 281 25.19 20.30 -4.91
CA ASN A 281 25.84 20.30 -3.60
C ASN A 281 24.85 20.42 -2.43
N GLU A 282 23.57 20.18 -2.66
CA GLU A 282 22.52 20.30 -1.65
C GLU A 282 21.75 18.98 -1.59
N HIS A 283 22.09 18.21 -0.55
CA HIS A 283 21.51 16.92 -0.13
C HIS A 283 21.90 15.69 -0.99
N PRO A 284 22.21 14.55 -0.35
CA PRO A 284 22.39 13.30 -1.08
C PRO A 284 21.10 13.00 -1.86
N PRO A 285 21.19 12.60 -3.14
CA PRO A 285 20.01 12.26 -3.92
C PRO A 285 19.23 11.19 -3.18
N SER A 286 17.94 11.43 -2.96
CA SER A 286 17.05 10.42 -2.36
C SER A 286 17.15 9.14 -3.19
N PRO A 287 17.23 7.96 -2.55
CA PRO A 287 17.35 6.69 -3.28
C PRO A 287 16.17 6.56 -4.24
N ARG A 288 16.48 6.18 -5.49
CA ARG A 288 15.46 5.98 -6.52
C ARG A 288 14.43 4.96 -6.02
N PRO A 289 13.13 5.18 -6.28
CA PRO A 289 12.10 4.21 -5.92
C PRO A 289 12.37 2.84 -6.55
N ARG A 290 12.21 1.78 -5.76
CA ARG A 290 12.32 0.40 -6.25
C ARG A 290 11.20 0.10 -7.24
N ILE A 291 11.53 -0.68 -8.27
CA ILE A 291 10.61 -1.06 -9.34
C ILE A 291 10.80 -2.54 -9.67
N CYS A 292 9.73 -3.26 -9.98
CA CYS A 292 9.84 -4.62 -10.50
C CYS A 292 8.65 -5.01 -11.38
N LEU A 293 8.85 -6.01 -12.25
CA LEU A 293 7.77 -6.66 -12.97
C LEU A 293 6.80 -7.31 -11.98
N ALA A 294 5.51 -7.27 -12.30
CA ALA A 294 4.44 -7.78 -11.44
C ALA A 294 3.45 -8.67 -12.22
N LEU A 295 2.59 -9.38 -11.50
CA LEU A 295 1.52 -10.24 -12.05
C LEU A 295 2.00 -11.15 -13.19
N PHE A 296 1.35 -11.10 -14.35
CA PHE A 296 1.60 -11.99 -15.48
C PHE A 296 2.96 -11.71 -16.15
N GLU A 297 3.41 -10.46 -16.18
CA GLU A 297 4.75 -10.10 -16.68
C GLU A 297 5.84 -10.73 -15.82
N ALA A 298 5.63 -10.72 -14.50
CA ALA A 298 6.53 -11.43 -13.59
C ALA A 298 6.47 -12.94 -13.77
N ALA A 299 5.27 -13.52 -13.91
CA ALA A 299 5.12 -14.95 -14.17
C ALA A 299 5.84 -15.38 -15.46
N GLU A 300 5.72 -14.60 -16.53
CA GLU A 300 6.42 -14.85 -17.78
C GLU A 300 7.94 -14.74 -17.61
N ALA A 301 8.43 -13.68 -16.96
CA ALA A 301 9.87 -13.49 -16.71
C ALA A 301 10.48 -14.58 -15.82
N LEU A 302 9.68 -15.18 -14.93
CA LEU A 302 10.06 -16.35 -14.11
C LEU A 302 9.97 -17.68 -14.88
N GLY A 303 9.53 -17.68 -16.15
CA GLY A 303 9.40 -18.88 -16.98
C GLY A 303 8.20 -19.75 -16.62
N ILE A 304 7.20 -19.20 -15.93
CA ILE A 304 5.99 -19.92 -15.48
C ILE A 304 4.70 -19.29 -16.04
N GLY A 305 4.82 -18.30 -16.92
CA GLY A 305 3.71 -17.60 -17.56
C GLY A 305 2.86 -18.51 -18.44
N PHE A 306 1.55 -18.41 -18.27
CA PHE A 306 0.54 -19.16 -19.02
C PHE A 306 -0.48 -18.24 -19.68
N VAL A 307 -0.89 -17.18 -18.97
CA VAL A 307 -1.82 -16.18 -19.49
C VAL A 307 -1.07 -15.28 -20.48
N ARG A 308 -1.67 -15.07 -21.66
CA ARG A 308 -1.18 -14.16 -22.71
C ARG A 308 -2.23 -13.09 -22.99
N GLY A 309 -1.77 -11.91 -23.43
CA GLY A 309 -2.65 -10.82 -23.86
C GLY A 309 -3.29 -10.01 -22.72
N ALA A 310 -2.99 -10.34 -21.45
CA ALA A 310 -3.30 -9.44 -20.35
C ALA A 310 -2.44 -8.17 -20.44
N LYS A 311 -2.98 -7.03 -20.00
CA LYS A 311 -2.20 -5.80 -19.93
C LYS A 311 -1.04 -5.97 -18.94
N PRO A 312 0.13 -5.40 -19.22
CA PRO A 312 1.28 -5.52 -18.34
C PRO A 312 1.08 -4.80 -17.01
N TYR A 313 1.78 -5.26 -15.98
CA TYR A 313 1.80 -4.66 -14.65
C TYR A 313 3.23 -4.50 -14.13
N ILE A 314 3.48 -3.38 -13.43
CA ILE A 314 4.70 -3.16 -12.64
C ILE A 314 4.37 -2.71 -11.24
N TYR A 315 5.21 -3.10 -10.28
CA TYR A 315 5.24 -2.47 -8.97
C TYR A 315 6.21 -1.31 -8.97
N VAL A 316 5.78 -0.18 -8.41
CA VAL A 316 6.63 0.97 -8.12
C VAL A 316 6.49 1.29 -6.64
N GLU A 317 7.61 1.54 -5.97
CA GLU A 317 7.60 1.82 -4.53
C GLU A 317 6.92 3.15 -4.19
N ARG A 318 7.22 4.17 -4.99
CA ARG A 318 6.68 5.53 -4.90
C ARG A 318 6.51 6.09 -6.30
N LEU A 319 5.32 6.63 -6.57
CA LEU A 319 5.00 7.26 -7.85
C LEU A 319 5.24 8.77 -7.75
N ASN A 320 6.01 9.31 -8.68
CA ASN A 320 6.23 10.74 -8.84
C ASN A 320 6.51 11.08 -10.32
N GLY A 321 6.48 12.37 -10.66
CA GLY A 321 6.67 12.83 -12.05
C GLY A 321 7.99 12.41 -12.68
N ASP A 322 9.06 12.31 -11.88
CA ASP A 322 10.39 11.91 -12.39
C ASP A 322 10.44 10.43 -12.76
N VAL A 323 9.85 9.56 -11.93
CA VAL A 323 9.73 8.13 -12.22
C VAL A 323 8.89 7.91 -13.48
N LEU A 324 7.75 8.60 -13.60
CA LEU A 324 6.90 8.52 -14.78
C LEU A 324 7.63 8.96 -16.04
N LYS A 325 8.31 10.10 -15.98
CA LYS A 325 9.10 10.64 -17.09
C LYS A 325 10.21 9.68 -17.49
N ASP A 326 10.91 9.10 -16.52
CA ASP A 326 12.00 8.16 -16.78
C ASP A 326 11.52 6.84 -17.39
N LEU A 327 10.32 6.40 -17.02
CA LEU A 327 9.66 5.24 -17.62
C LEU A 327 9.00 5.58 -18.97
N GLY A 328 8.81 6.86 -19.29
CA GLY A 328 8.09 7.30 -20.49
C GLY A 328 6.58 7.06 -20.40
N LEU A 329 6.01 7.17 -19.20
CA LEU A 329 4.60 6.96 -18.88
C LEU A 329 3.88 8.28 -18.57
N SER A 330 2.57 8.33 -18.82
CA SER A 330 1.69 9.41 -18.41
C SER A 330 0.44 8.90 -17.68
N GLU A 331 -0.02 9.70 -16.71
CA GLU A 331 -1.20 9.45 -15.87
C GLU A 331 -2.54 9.83 -16.54
N ASN A 332 -2.56 9.99 -17.87
CA ASN A 332 -3.74 10.49 -18.60
C ASN A 332 -4.63 9.36 -19.17
N ALA A 333 -4.43 8.13 -18.72
CA ALA A 333 -5.15 6.98 -19.25
C ALA A 333 -6.44 6.74 -18.49
N GLU A 334 -7.56 6.63 -19.20
CA GLU A 334 -8.73 5.93 -18.67
C GLU A 334 -8.45 4.42 -18.63
N GLU A 335 -9.13 3.66 -17.76
CA GLU A 335 -8.89 2.22 -17.60
C GLU A 335 -8.97 1.43 -18.92
N GLN A 336 -9.86 1.85 -19.84
CA GLN A 336 -10.08 1.16 -21.12
C GLN A 336 -8.93 1.36 -22.11
N ASP A 337 -8.25 2.50 -22.02
CA ASP A 337 -7.15 2.89 -22.91
C ASP A 337 -5.77 2.70 -22.26
N ALA A 338 -5.72 2.01 -21.12
CA ALA A 338 -4.48 1.75 -20.40
C ALA A 338 -3.55 0.85 -21.24
N ASP A 339 -2.32 1.29 -21.45
CA ASP A 339 -1.26 0.47 -22.04
C ASP A 339 -0.61 -0.44 -21.00
N ILE A 340 -0.54 0.04 -19.75
CA ILE A 340 0.10 -0.63 -18.62
C ILE A 340 -0.54 -0.17 -17.31
N TYR A 341 -0.51 -1.02 -16.29
CA TYR A 341 -0.92 -0.67 -14.94
C TYR A 341 0.31 -0.54 -14.02
N VAL A 342 0.38 0.58 -13.32
CA VAL A 342 1.35 0.79 -12.24
C VAL A 342 0.67 0.49 -10.91
N ARG A 343 1.23 -0.42 -10.14
CA ARG A 343 0.70 -0.82 -8.84
C ARG A 343 1.61 -0.29 -7.72
N LEU A 344 1.00 0.33 -6.72
CA LEU A 344 1.66 0.75 -5.49
C LEU A 344 1.38 -0.31 -4.40
N PRO A 345 2.38 -1.08 -3.96
CA PRO A 345 2.12 -2.15 -3.00
C PRO A 345 1.93 -1.58 -1.60
N GLY A 346 0.87 -2.01 -0.90
CA GLY A 346 0.66 -1.68 0.51
C GLY A 346 1.61 -2.40 1.48
N ASN A 347 2.27 -3.47 1.03
CA ASN A 347 3.29 -4.22 1.77
C ASN A 347 4.61 -4.17 0.98
N ARG A 348 5.30 -3.02 1.05
CA ARG A 348 6.46 -2.70 0.20
C ARG A 348 7.66 -3.60 0.52
N GLU A 349 7.92 -3.85 1.79
CA GLU A 349 9.07 -4.64 2.20
C GLU A 349 8.92 -6.10 1.79
N SER A 350 7.71 -6.65 1.89
CA SER A 350 7.39 -7.99 1.39
C SER A 350 7.61 -8.11 -0.12
N VAL A 351 7.17 -7.12 -0.91
CA VAL A 351 7.31 -7.13 -2.38
C VAL A 351 8.77 -6.97 -2.80
N PHE A 352 9.42 -5.89 -2.33
CA PHE A 352 10.69 -5.46 -2.92
C PHE A 352 11.91 -6.18 -2.35
N ARG A 353 11.88 -6.67 -1.09
CA ARG A 353 13.01 -7.44 -0.56
C ARG A 353 13.11 -8.84 -1.16
N GLY A 354 11.98 -9.39 -1.65
CA GLY A 354 11.90 -10.71 -2.28
C GLY A 354 12.32 -10.74 -3.76
N VAL A 355 12.52 -9.56 -4.38
CA VAL A 355 12.70 -9.41 -5.82
C VAL A 355 13.82 -10.30 -6.35
N VAL A 356 13.52 -11.00 -7.44
CA VAL A 356 14.45 -11.85 -8.16
C VAL A 356 14.93 -11.13 -9.41
N GLU A 357 16.23 -11.18 -9.68
CA GLU A 357 16.75 -10.67 -10.94
C GLU A 357 16.66 -11.72 -12.05
N LYS A 358 16.04 -11.36 -13.18
CA LYS A 358 15.91 -12.21 -14.37
C LYS A 358 16.26 -11.42 -15.61
N SER A 359 17.30 -11.85 -16.34
CA SER A 359 17.73 -11.21 -17.59
C SER A 359 17.95 -9.69 -17.44
N GLY A 360 18.56 -9.27 -16.33
CA GLY A 360 18.82 -7.87 -15.98
C GLY A 360 17.57 -7.07 -15.61
N LEU A 361 16.47 -7.73 -15.23
CA LEU A 361 15.24 -7.09 -14.80
C LEU A 361 14.86 -7.54 -13.38
N PRO A 362 14.43 -6.62 -12.51
CA PRO A 362 13.84 -6.95 -11.23
C PRO A 362 12.43 -7.51 -11.44
N VAL A 363 12.17 -8.68 -10.86
CA VAL A 363 10.92 -9.42 -10.97
C VAL A 363 10.38 -9.74 -9.58
N SER A 364 9.09 -9.52 -9.35
CA SER A 364 8.43 -9.94 -8.11
C SER A 364 8.63 -11.44 -7.88
N ASP A 365 8.84 -11.84 -6.62
CA ASP A 365 9.02 -13.25 -6.28
C ASP A 365 7.75 -14.09 -6.54
N ILE A 366 7.94 -15.39 -6.67
CA ILE A 366 6.88 -16.33 -7.03
C ILE A 366 5.71 -16.34 -6.05
N VAL A 367 5.96 -16.07 -4.76
CA VAL A 367 4.90 -16.01 -3.74
C VAL A 367 4.06 -14.77 -3.97
N GLN A 368 4.69 -13.62 -4.23
CA GLN A 368 3.99 -12.40 -4.61
C GLN A 368 3.18 -12.57 -5.89
N VAL A 369 3.78 -13.17 -6.93
CA VAL A 369 3.08 -13.44 -8.20
C VAL A 369 1.86 -14.32 -7.96
N TRP A 370 1.97 -15.38 -7.16
CA TRP A 370 0.86 -16.26 -6.82
C TRP A 370 -0.27 -15.54 -6.07
N LEU A 371 0.07 -14.63 -5.15
CA LEU A 371 -0.91 -13.81 -4.42
C LEU A 371 -1.65 -12.86 -5.37
N ASP A 372 -0.91 -12.22 -6.27
CA ASP A 372 -1.43 -11.16 -7.12
C ASP A 372 -2.33 -11.67 -8.25
N VAL A 373 -1.94 -12.78 -8.90
CA VAL A 373 -2.72 -13.33 -10.02
C VAL A 373 -3.93 -14.12 -9.55
N GLY A 374 -3.95 -14.62 -8.30
CA GLY A 374 -4.95 -15.59 -7.83
C GLY A 374 -6.42 -15.19 -7.94
N GLN A 375 -6.72 -13.89 -8.07
CA GLN A 375 -8.06 -13.38 -8.30
C GLN A 375 -8.17 -12.43 -9.51
N HIS A 376 -7.12 -12.33 -10.31
CA HIS A 376 -7.14 -11.46 -11.48
C HIS A 376 -8.15 -11.99 -12.53
N PRO A 377 -9.03 -11.14 -13.10
CA PRO A 377 -10.11 -11.57 -13.99
C PRO A 377 -9.61 -12.26 -15.27
N ALA A 378 -8.44 -11.86 -15.78
CA ALA A 378 -7.81 -12.48 -16.94
C ALA A 378 -7.20 -13.86 -16.63
N ARG A 379 -8.05 -14.85 -16.31
CA ARG A 379 -7.65 -16.24 -16.03
C ARG A 379 -6.58 -16.37 -14.93
N GLY A 380 -6.57 -15.42 -13.98
CA GLY A 380 -5.56 -15.34 -12.95
C GLY A 380 -5.54 -16.55 -12.01
N LYS A 381 -6.72 -17.14 -11.75
CA LYS A 381 -6.84 -18.39 -10.98
C LYS A 381 -6.04 -19.53 -11.63
N GLU A 382 -6.11 -19.68 -12.95
CA GLU A 382 -5.37 -20.73 -13.67
C GLU A 382 -3.86 -20.52 -13.58
N GLN A 383 -3.39 -19.27 -13.71
CA GLN A 383 -1.99 -18.92 -13.50
C GLN A 383 -1.53 -19.26 -12.07
N ALA A 384 -2.33 -18.92 -11.05
CA ALA A 384 -2.01 -19.23 -9.66
C ALA A 384 -2.01 -20.74 -9.38
N ASP A 385 -2.90 -21.51 -10.01
CA ASP A 385 -2.96 -22.97 -9.87
C ASP A 385 -1.75 -23.64 -10.54
N ILE A 386 -1.22 -23.08 -11.63
CA ILE A 386 0.04 -23.54 -12.23
C ILE A 386 1.20 -23.28 -11.28
N ILE A 387 1.31 -22.07 -10.72
CA ILE A 387 2.36 -21.71 -9.77
C ILE A 387 2.30 -22.61 -8.53
N TRP A 388 1.08 -22.85 -8.01
CA TRP A 388 0.85 -23.74 -6.88
C TRP A 388 1.36 -25.15 -7.19
N ARG A 389 0.89 -25.76 -8.28
CA ARG A 389 1.23 -27.16 -8.62
C ARG A 389 2.70 -27.36 -8.95
N LYS A 390 3.32 -26.42 -9.68
CA LYS A 390 4.68 -26.60 -10.19
C LYS A 390 5.75 -26.19 -9.18
N ILE A 391 5.48 -25.20 -8.33
CA ILE A 391 6.49 -24.59 -7.45
C ILE A 391 6.12 -24.74 -5.99
N LEU A 392 4.98 -24.18 -5.55
CA LEU A 392 4.70 -24.02 -4.12
C LEU A 392 4.33 -25.34 -3.42
N ALA A 393 3.44 -26.15 -3.99
CA ALA A 393 3.01 -27.42 -3.39
C ALA A 393 4.18 -28.42 -3.28
N PRO A 394 5.01 -28.66 -4.32
CA PRO A 394 6.18 -29.54 -4.19
C PRO A 394 7.16 -29.09 -3.10
N THR A 395 7.32 -27.78 -2.93
CA THR A 395 8.15 -27.16 -1.89
C THR A 395 7.65 -27.43 -0.47
N PHE A 396 6.33 -27.59 -0.28
CA PHE A 396 5.72 -27.78 1.04
C PHE A 396 5.39 -29.24 1.36
N GLU A 397 5.04 -30.04 0.35
CA GLU A 397 4.55 -31.41 0.53
C GLU A 397 5.66 -32.47 0.44
N SER A 398 6.88 -32.09 0.03
CA SER A 398 8.03 -33.02 0.07
C SER A 398 8.56 -33.18 1.50
N PRO A 399 8.72 -34.42 2.02
CA PRO A 399 9.47 -34.63 3.25
C PRO A 399 10.91 -34.12 3.06
N GLU A 400 11.49 -33.57 4.13
CA GLU A 400 12.78 -32.89 4.07
C GLU A 400 13.86 -33.75 3.41
N ARG A 401 14.61 -33.13 2.50
CA ARG A 401 15.86 -33.68 1.98
C ARG A 401 17.01 -33.35 2.91
#